data_AF-A0AA34TLV6-F1
#
_entry.id   AF-A0AA34TLV6-F1
#
_cell.length_a   1.000
_cell.length_b   1.000
_cell.length_c   1.000
_cell.angle_alpha   90.00
_cell.angle_beta   90.00
_cell.angle_gamma   90.00
#
_symmetry.space_group_name_H-M   'P 1'
#
loop_
_entity.id
_entity.type
_entity.pdbx_description
1 polymer ?
#
loop_
_entity_poly.entity_id
_entity_poly.type
_entity_poly.pdbx_seq_one_letter_code
_entity_poly.pdbx_strand_id
1 'polypeptide(L)'
;MKLTEKQKRFCDEYIKLGNAKEAAINAGYSKKTAKSMGAENLTKPDLKKYIDERMEQLASERIMSAQEILERLSLIANAKIKETVVVANAEGYSEVEKPPDFKVQIQAMKELLKRYPGNDKLLEQTLRKLTAEADIAEFKAAMIQSATDKSTEEKLDELLGKISEVIDDK
;
A
#
# COMPACT_ATOMS: atom_id res chain seq x y z
N MET A 1 21.92 13.35 -32.28
CA MET A 1 22.43 12.18 -33.07
C MET A 1 21.87 10.89 -32.48
N LYS A 2 22.00 9.74 -33.14
CA LYS A 2 21.66 8.43 -32.53
C LYS A 2 22.79 7.96 -31.61
N LEU A 3 22.50 7.63 -30.35
CA LEU A 3 23.51 7.12 -29.41
C LEU A 3 24.07 5.77 -29.89
N THR A 4 25.39 5.61 -29.74
CA THR A 4 26.05 4.31 -29.94
C THR A 4 25.72 3.34 -28.81
N GLU A 5 25.79 2.04 -29.07
CA GLU A 5 25.57 0.99 -28.06
C GLU A 5 26.50 1.11 -26.85
N LYS A 6 27.71 1.65 -27.06
CA LYS A 6 28.67 1.91 -25.98
C LYS A 6 28.23 3.07 -25.08
N GLN A 7 27.68 4.14 -25.68
CA GLN A 7 27.16 5.29 -24.94
C GLN A 7 25.87 4.95 -24.20
N LYS A 8 24.98 4.15 -24.79
CA LYS A 8 23.79 3.64 -24.09
C LYS A 8 24.18 2.84 -22.85
N ARG A 9 25.09 1.87 -23.02
CA ARG A 9 25.64 1.08 -21.90
C ARG A 9 26.23 1.95 -20.80
N PHE A 10 26.96 3.02 -21.17
CA PHE A 10 27.47 3.98 -20.20
C PHE A 10 26.33 4.65 -19.41
N CYS A 11 25.29 5.13 -20.10
CA CYS A 11 24.16 5.77 -19.45
C CYS A 11 23.44 4.81 -18.50
N ASP A 12 23.17 3.57 -18.94
CA ASP A 12 22.49 2.56 -18.13
C ASP A 12 23.32 2.16 -16.89
N GLU A 13 24.64 2.01 -17.03
CA GLU A 13 25.53 1.71 -15.90
C GLU A 13 25.69 2.92 -14.96
N TYR A 14 25.66 4.15 -15.49
CA TYR A 14 25.72 5.35 -14.67
C TYR A 14 24.46 5.52 -13.81
N ILE A 15 23.29 5.25 -14.38
CA ILE A 15 22.01 5.24 -13.65
C ILE A 15 22.05 4.24 -12.49
N LYS A 16 22.65 3.05 -12.69
CA LYS A 16 22.76 2.02 -11.64
C LYS A 16 23.75 2.37 -10.53
N LEU A 17 24.92 2.91 -10.90
CA LEU A 17 26.07 3.03 -9.99
C LEU A 17 26.23 4.42 -9.37
N GLY A 18 25.72 5.47 -10.03
CA GLY A 18 25.98 6.87 -9.65
C GLY A 18 27.45 7.31 -9.84
N ASN A 19 28.31 6.45 -10.40
CA ASN A 19 29.74 6.69 -10.55
C ASN A 19 30.16 6.66 -12.03
N ALA A 20 30.58 7.82 -12.56
CA ALA A 20 30.92 7.98 -13.97
C ALA A 20 32.14 7.15 -14.42
N LYS A 21 33.15 6.99 -13.54
CA LYS A 21 34.36 6.22 -13.87
C LYS A 21 34.02 4.74 -13.98
N GLU A 22 33.29 4.21 -13.00
CA GLU A 22 32.90 2.80 -12.98
C GLU A 22 31.91 2.47 -14.10
N ALA A 23 30.93 3.35 -14.35
CA ALA A 23 30.02 3.24 -15.48
C ALA A 23 30.77 3.19 -16.82
N ALA A 24 31.81 4.00 -16.99
CA ALA A 24 32.65 3.96 -18.19
C ALA A 24 33.43 2.64 -18.31
N ILE A 25 33.96 2.10 -17.20
CA ILE A 25 34.63 0.79 -17.23
C ILE A 25 33.64 -0.31 -17.66
N ASN A 26 32.45 -0.35 -17.05
CA ASN A 26 31.43 -1.37 -17.34
C ASN A 26 30.86 -1.24 -18.75
N ALA A 27 30.80 -0.02 -19.29
CA ALA A 27 30.44 0.24 -20.68
C ALA A 27 31.55 -0.12 -21.69
N GLY A 28 32.70 -0.63 -21.24
CA GLY A 28 33.79 -1.09 -22.09
C GLY A 28 34.76 0.01 -22.52
N TYR A 29 34.82 1.15 -21.82
CA TYR A 29 35.93 2.10 -21.99
C TYR A 29 37.19 1.59 -21.29
N SER A 30 38.36 1.98 -21.80
CA SER A 30 39.63 1.55 -21.21
C SER A 30 39.75 2.07 -19.77
N LYS A 31 40.28 1.26 -18.84
CA LYS A 31 40.48 1.68 -17.45
C LYS A 31 41.33 2.95 -17.33
N LYS A 32 42.30 3.14 -18.24
CA LYS A 32 43.18 4.32 -18.29
C LYS A 32 42.40 5.60 -18.62
N THR A 33 41.42 5.53 -19.51
CA THR A 33 40.65 6.70 -19.97
C THR A 33 39.28 6.84 -19.33
N ALA A 34 38.80 5.84 -18.57
CA ALA A 34 37.45 5.78 -18.03
C ALA A 34 37.05 7.01 -17.20
N LYS A 35 37.99 7.59 -16.43
CA LYS A 35 37.72 8.83 -15.66
C LYS A 35 37.41 10.01 -16.59
N SER A 36 38.24 10.22 -17.61
CA SER A 36 38.04 11.31 -18.58
C SER A 36 36.79 11.07 -19.42
N MET A 37 36.62 9.85 -19.93
CA MET A 37 35.47 9.49 -20.77
C MET A 37 34.14 9.58 -20.02
N GLY A 38 34.12 9.17 -18.74
CA GLY A 38 32.93 9.28 -17.91
C GLY A 38 32.53 10.74 -17.71
N ALA A 39 33.48 11.61 -17.36
CA ALA A 39 33.22 13.05 -17.21
C ALA A 39 32.75 13.68 -18.53
N GLU A 40 33.44 13.40 -19.64
CA GLU A 40 33.08 13.92 -20.96
C GLU A 40 31.68 13.46 -21.38
N ASN A 41 31.35 12.17 -21.19
CA ASN A 41 30.06 11.64 -21.57
C ASN A 41 28.88 12.31 -20.84
N LEU A 42 29.07 12.71 -19.57
CA LEU A 42 28.03 13.44 -18.82
C LEU A 42 27.81 14.88 -19.31
N THR A 43 28.75 15.45 -20.07
CA THR A 43 28.59 16.78 -20.68
C THR A 43 27.87 16.76 -22.02
N LYS A 44 27.71 15.58 -22.64
CA LYS A 44 27.09 15.44 -23.96
C LYS A 44 25.57 15.56 -23.85
N PRO A 45 24.93 16.54 -24.53
CA PRO A 45 23.48 16.75 -24.40
C PRO A 45 22.64 15.52 -24.75
N ASP A 46 23.01 14.79 -25.81
CA ASP A 46 22.32 13.57 -26.24
C ASP A 46 22.33 12.47 -25.16
N LEU A 47 23.44 12.33 -24.41
CA LEU A 47 23.56 11.33 -23.34
C LEU A 47 22.81 11.76 -22.08
N LYS A 48 22.88 13.05 -21.73
CA LYS A 48 22.10 13.59 -20.61
C LYS A 48 20.60 13.40 -20.86
N LYS A 49 20.13 13.73 -22.06
CA LYS A 49 18.73 13.50 -22.46
C LYS A 49 18.32 12.03 -22.32
N TYR A 50 19.16 11.10 -22.78
CA TYR A 50 18.90 9.67 -22.63
C TYR A 50 18.87 9.23 -21.16
N ILE A 51 19.77 9.75 -20.32
CA ILE A 51 19.77 9.46 -18.87
C ILE A 51 18.46 9.97 -18.24
N ASP A 52 18.06 11.20 -18.54
CA ASP A 52 16.84 11.82 -18.00
C ASP A 52 15.60 11.01 -18.43
N GLU A 53 15.48 10.66 -19.72
CA GLU A 53 14.39 9.83 -20.26
C GLU A 53 14.34 8.44 -19.60
N ARG A 54 15.50 7.78 -19.42
CA ARG A 54 15.55 6.47 -18.76
C ARG A 54 15.24 6.55 -17.28
N MET A 55 15.66 7.61 -16.59
CA MET A 55 15.31 7.85 -15.19
C MET A 55 13.81 8.11 -15.03
N GLU A 56 13.20 8.86 -15.94
CA GLU A 56 11.75 9.09 -15.97
C GLU A 56 10.99 7.78 -16.26
N GLN A 57 11.46 6.97 -17.22
CA GLN A 57 10.90 5.64 -17.48
C GLN A 57 11.00 4.75 -16.23
N LEU A 58 12.17 4.65 -15.61
CA LEU A 58 12.36 3.87 -14.38
C LEU A 58 11.50 4.40 -13.22
N ALA A 59 11.31 5.72 -13.12
CA ALA A 59 10.39 6.29 -12.15
C ALA A 59 8.93 5.90 -12.47
N SER A 60 8.53 5.94 -13.73
CA SER A 60 7.18 5.53 -14.17
C SER A 60 6.94 4.03 -14.05
N GLU A 61 7.97 3.18 -14.19
CA GLU A 61 7.87 1.73 -13.99
C GLU A 61 7.80 1.36 -12.50
N ARG A 62 8.41 2.18 -11.62
CA ARG A 62 8.42 1.95 -10.16
C ARG A 62 7.21 2.56 -9.46
N ILE A 63 6.56 3.53 -10.07
CA ILE A 63 5.38 4.23 -9.52
C ILE A 63 4.16 3.74 -10.26
N MET A 64 3.18 3.23 -9.51
CA MET A 64 1.88 2.85 -10.07
C MET A 64 1.24 4.06 -10.78
N SER A 65 0.89 3.88 -12.06
CA SER A 65 0.18 4.90 -12.83
C SER A 65 -1.21 5.16 -12.25
N ALA A 66 -1.81 6.31 -12.57
CA ALA A 66 -3.16 6.64 -12.12
C ALA A 66 -4.20 5.57 -12.53
N GLN A 67 -4.04 4.97 -13.71
CA GLN A 67 -4.90 3.90 -14.19
C GLN A 67 -4.75 2.62 -13.35
N GLU A 68 -3.52 2.20 -13.08
CA GLU A 68 -3.25 1.02 -12.24
C GLU A 68 -3.74 1.22 -10.80
N ILE A 69 -3.65 2.45 -10.27
CA ILE A 69 -4.22 2.80 -8.95
C ILE A 69 -5.74 2.58 -8.97
N LEU A 70 -6.44 3.07 -10.00
CA LEU A 70 -7.90 2.91 -10.12
C LEU A 70 -8.31 1.44 -10.27
N GLU A 71 -7.57 0.67 -11.08
CA GLU A 71 -7.80 -0.76 -11.25
C GLU A 71 -7.61 -1.50 -9.91
N ARG A 72 -6.53 -1.19 -9.19
CA ARG A 72 -6.27 -1.83 -7.89
C ARG A 72 -7.30 -1.45 -6.83
N LEU A 73 -7.72 -0.18 -6.75
CA LEU A 73 -8.81 0.25 -5.88
C LEU A 73 -10.12 -0.47 -6.23
N SER A 74 -10.40 -0.68 -7.52
CA SER A 74 -11.59 -1.43 -7.97
C SER A 74 -11.52 -2.90 -7.56
N LEU A 75 -10.35 -3.53 -7.63
CA LEU A 75 -10.18 -4.90 -7.17
C LEU A 75 -10.36 -5.03 -5.64
N ILE A 76 -9.84 -4.07 -4.86
CA ILE A 76 -10.04 -3.98 -3.41
C ILE A 76 -11.54 -3.81 -3.10
N ALA A 77 -12.19 -2.83 -3.72
CA ALA A 77 -13.60 -2.54 -3.50
C ALA A 77 -14.53 -3.73 -3.83
N ASN A 78 -14.15 -4.57 -4.79
CA ASN A 78 -14.90 -5.75 -5.18
C ASN A 78 -14.45 -7.05 -4.49
N ALA A 79 -13.59 -6.97 -3.47
CA ALA A 79 -13.04 -8.14 -2.75
C ALA A 79 -12.38 -9.20 -3.67
N LYS A 80 -11.81 -8.76 -4.82
CA LYS A 80 -11.19 -9.65 -5.82
C LYS A 80 -9.72 -9.94 -5.55
N ILE A 81 -9.09 -9.16 -4.69
CA ILE A 81 -7.76 -9.48 -4.14
C ILE A 81 -7.92 -9.96 -2.71
N LYS A 82 -6.93 -10.72 -2.24
CA LYS A 82 -6.87 -11.20 -0.86
C LYS A 82 -5.57 -10.75 -0.21
N GLU A 83 -5.60 -10.72 1.11
CA GLU A 83 -4.46 -10.48 1.98
C GLU A 83 -4.26 -11.66 2.92
N THR A 84 -3.01 -11.91 3.28
CA THR A 84 -2.67 -12.88 4.32
C THR A 84 -2.65 -12.16 5.66
N VAL A 85 -3.44 -12.65 6.61
CA VAL A 85 -3.45 -12.14 7.99
C VAL A 85 -3.09 -13.26 8.96
N VAL A 86 -2.47 -12.89 10.07
CA VAL A 86 -2.22 -13.81 11.18
C VAL A 86 -3.41 -13.74 12.13
N VAL A 87 -4.07 -14.88 12.35
CA VAL A 87 -5.16 -15.00 13.32
C VAL A 87 -4.76 -15.93 14.46
N ALA A 88 -5.14 -15.54 15.68
CA ALA A 88 -5.01 -16.41 16.84
C ALA A 88 -6.06 -17.53 16.79
N ASN A 89 -5.64 -18.75 17.14
CA ASN A 89 -6.49 -19.93 17.24
C ASN A 89 -6.12 -20.75 18.48
N ALA A 90 -6.85 -21.84 18.75
CA ALA A 90 -6.63 -22.68 19.93
C ALA A 90 -5.22 -23.32 19.99
N GLU A 91 -4.51 -23.39 18.87
CA GLU A 91 -3.17 -23.98 18.74
C GLU A 91 -2.06 -22.92 18.67
N GLY A 92 -2.39 -21.62 18.81
CA GLY A 92 -1.47 -20.50 18.71
C GLY A 92 -1.87 -19.51 17.62
N TYR A 93 -1.10 -19.49 16.52
CA TYR A 93 -1.32 -18.56 15.41
C TYR A 93 -1.34 -19.30 14.08
N SER A 94 -2.21 -18.85 13.17
CA SER A 94 -2.27 -19.35 11.80
C SER A 94 -2.34 -18.21 10.80
N GLU A 95 -1.70 -18.39 9.65
CA GLU A 95 -1.85 -17.49 8.51
C GLU A 95 -3.09 -17.88 7.71
N VAL A 96 -3.97 -16.92 7.46
CA VAL A 96 -5.20 -17.11 6.72
C VAL A 96 -5.28 -16.09 5.60
N GLU A 97 -5.60 -16.55 4.40
CA GLU A 97 -5.82 -15.70 3.24
C GLU A 97 -7.31 -15.28 3.19
N LYS A 98 -7.59 -13.99 3.37
CA LYS A 98 -8.96 -13.45 3.37
C LYS A 98 -9.07 -12.22 2.45
N PRO A 99 -10.26 -11.89 1.92
CA PRO A 99 -10.44 -10.60 1.26
C PRO A 99 -10.22 -9.43 2.24
N PRO A 100 -9.92 -8.23 1.74
CA PRO A 100 -9.83 -7.03 2.57
C PRO A 100 -11.07 -6.84 3.43
N ASP A 101 -10.89 -6.35 4.66
CA ASP A 101 -12.02 -6.08 5.55
C ASP A 101 -12.97 -5.03 4.95
N PHE A 102 -14.26 -5.08 5.33
CA PHE A 102 -15.28 -4.18 4.77
C PHE A 102 -14.89 -2.70 4.86
N LYS A 103 -14.21 -2.31 5.95
CA LYS A 103 -13.68 -0.96 6.12
C LYS A 103 -12.69 -0.58 5.03
N VAL A 104 -11.78 -1.49 4.67
CA VAL A 104 -10.79 -1.28 3.59
C VAL A 104 -11.50 -1.18 2.24
N GLN A 105 -12.48 -2.05 1.98
CA GLN A 105 -13.28 -2.00 0.76
C GLN A 105 -14.05 -0.67 0.64
N ILE A 106 -14.68 -0.21 1.71
CA ILE A 106 -15.42 1.06 1.77
C ILE A 106 -14.48 2.26 1.55
N GLN A 107 -13.27 2.23 2.11
CA GLN A 107 -12.29 3.30 1.86
C GLN A 107 -11.86 3.35 0.39
N ALA A 108 -11.65 2.19 -0.25
CA ALA A 108 -11.37 2.14 -1.67
C ALA A 108 -12.51 2.71 -2.52
N MET A 109 -13.77 2.38 -2.19
CA MET A 109 -14.95 2.95 -2.85
C MET A 109 -15.03 4.47 -2.69
N LYS A 110 -14.75 5.00 -1.49
CA LYS A 110 -14.72 6.45 -1.24
C LYS A 110 -13.67 7.15 -2.09
N GLU A 111 -12.47 6.58 -2.20
CA GLU A 111 -11.39 7.17 -2.99
C GLU A 111 -11.70 7.17 -4.50
N LEU A 112 -12.37 6.12 -5.00
CA LEU A 112 -12.89 6.09 -6.37
C LEU A 112 -13.94 7.19 -6.60
N LEU A 113 -14.86 7.42 -5.66
CA LEU A 113 -15.89 8.45 -5.81
C LEU A 113 -15.37 9.87 -5.74
N LYS A 114 -14.36 10.16 -4.91
CA LYS A 114 -13.74 11.49 -4.88
C LYS A 114 -13.20 11.92 -6.25
N ARG A 115 -12.74 10.95 -7.06
CA ARG A 115 -12.25 11.19 -8.42
C ARG A 115 -13.37 11.26 -9.47
N TYR A 116 -14.53 10.65 -9.20
CA TYR A 116 -15.71 10.68 -10.07
C TYR A 116 -16.97 11.17 -9.30
N PRO A 117 -16.99 12.44 -8.84
CA PRO A 117 -18.07 12.98 -8.00
C PRO A 117 -19.41 13.13 -8.73
N GLY A 118 -19.45 12.88 -10.05
CA GLY A 118 -20.66 13.01 -10.87
C GLY A 118 -21.74 11.93 -10.63
N ASN A 119 -21.44 10.88 -9.86
CA ASN A 119 -22.38 9.79 -9.59
C ASN A 119 -22.96 9.85 -8.17
N ASP A 120 -24.04 10.61 -8.08
CA ASP A 120 -25.18 10.46 -7.16
C ASP A 120 -24.93 10.69 -5.64
N LYS A 121 -25.59 11.74 -5.11
CA LYS A 121 -25.68 12.07 -3.68
C LYS A 121 -26.23 10.90 -2.84
N LEU A 122 -27.03 10.03 -3.45
CA LEU A 122 -27.53 8.80 -2.84
C LEU A 122 -26.40 7.80 -2.55
N LEU A 123 -25.36 7.77 -3.40
CA LEU A 123 -24.23 6.88 -3.24
C LEU A 123 -23.35 7.30 -2.06
N GLU A 124 -23.14 8.61 -1.85
CA GLU A 124 -22.47 9.13 -0.66
C GLU A 124 -23.21 8.77 0.63
N GLN A 125 -24.54 8.91 0.64
CA GLN A 125 -25.37 8.52 1.79
C GLN A 125 -25.30 7.01 2.06
N THR A 126 -25.34 6.20 0.99
CA THR A 126 -25.22 4.74 1.09
C THR A 126 -23.86 4.32 1.65
N LEU A 127 -22.77 4.94 1.20
CA LEU A 127 -21.43 4.68 1.75
C LEU A 127 -21.31 5.10 3.20
N ARG A 128 -21.91 6.21 3.60
CA ARG A 128 -21.93 6.64 5.00
C ARG A 128 -22.64 5.60 5.87
N LYS A 129 -23.78 5.08 5.40
CA LYS A 129 -24.51 3.99 6.07
C LYS A 129 -23.66 2.72 6.18
N LEU A 130 -23.05 2.27 5.08
CA LEU A 130 -22.16 1.10 5.06
C LEU A 130 -20.97 1.26 6.01
N THR A 131 -20.41 2.46 6.11
CA THR A 131 -19.31 2.76 7.04
C THR A 131 -19.76 2.56 8.49
N ALA A 132 -20.92 3.11 8.86
CA ALA A 132 -21.47 2.98 10.20
C ALA A 132 -21.81 1.52 10.54
N GLU A 133 -22.36 0.77 9.59
CA GLU A 133 -22.64 -0.66 9.76
C GLU A 133 -21.35 -1.48 9.98
N ALA A 134 -20.29 -1.20 9.22
CA ALA A 134 -18.98 -1.83 9.40
C ALA A 134 -18.37 -1.51 10.78
N ASP A 135 -18.39 -0.24 11.21
CA ASP A 135 -17.88 0.15 12.52
C ASP A 135 -18.68 -0.50 13.67
N ILE A 136 -20.01 -0.60 13.54
CA ILE A 136 -20.86 -1.32 14.50
C ILE A 136 -20.50 -2.82 14.54
N ALA A 137 -20.24 -3.44 13.38
CA ALA A 137 -19.87 -4.85 13.31
C ALA A 137 -18.50 -5.12 13.97
N GLU A 138 -17.51 -4.27 13.73
CA GLU A 138 -16.20 -4.31 14.41
C GLU A 138 -16.36 -4.18 15.93
N PHE A 139 -17.14 -3.20 16.38
CA PHE A 139 -17.41 -2.99 17.80
C PHE A 139 -18.11 -4.20 18.45
N LYS A 140 -19.11 -4.77 17.76
CA LYS A 140 -19.80 -5.99 18.23
C LYS A 140 -18.84 -7.18 18.32
N ALA A 141 -17.96 -7.38 17.34
CA ALA A 141 -16.99 -8.46 17.36
C ALA A 141 -15.99 -8.31 18.53
N ALA A 142 -15.50 -7.09 18.78
CA ALA A 142 -14.63 -6.81 19.91
C ALA A 142 -15.32 -7.01 21.28
N MET A 143 -16.59 -6.63 21.40
CA MET A 143 -17.40 -6.87 22.60
C MET A 143 -17.64 -8.37 22.84
N ILE A 144 -17.84 -9.16 21.79
CA ILE A 144 -17.99 -10.62 21.90
C ILE A 144 -16.66 -11.25 22.35
N GLN A 145 -15.54 -10.87 21.75
CA GLN A 145 -14.21 -11.39 22.12
C GLN A 145 -13.87 -11.09 23.59
N SER A 146 -14.03 -9.84 24.03
CA SER A 146 -13.84 -9.46 25.44
C SER A 146 -14.86 -10.10 26.39
N ALA A 147 -16.05 -10.44 25.91
CA ALA A 147 -17.02 -11.19 26.68
C ALA A 147 -16.64 -12.68 26.87
N THR A 148 -15.80 -13.25 26.01
CA THR A 148 -15.25 -14.61 26.17
C THR A 148 -14.11 -14.70 27.19
N ASP A 149 -13.45 -13.59 27.51
CA ASP A 149 -12.34 -13.52 28.49
C ASP A 149 -12.79 -13.37 29.95
N LYS A 150 -14.08 -13.10 30.20
CA LYS A 150 -14.68 -13.06 31.55
C LYS A 150 -15.71 -14.16 31.73
N SER A 151 -15.56 -14.95 32.79
CA SER A 151 -16.50 -16.03 33.12
C SER A 151 -17.92 -15.47 33.26
N THR A 152 -18.92 -16.23 32.80
CA THR A 152 -20.34 -15.93 33.02
C THR A 152 -20.66 -15.72 34.50
N GLU A 153 -19.89 -16.36 35.40
CA GLU A 153 -19.99 -16.20 36.86
C GLU A 153 -19.49 -14.83 37.33
N GLU A 154 -18.37 -14.31 36.78
CA GLU A 154 -17.87 -12.97 37.15
C GLU A 154 -18.86 -11.87 36.76
N LYS A 155 -19.61 -12.07 35.66
CA LYS A 155 -20.67 -11.16 35.24
C LYS A 155 -21.92 -11.28 36.11
N LEU A 156 -22.24 -12.48 36.58
CA LEU A 156 -23.34 -12.70 37.51
C LEU A 156 -23.02 -12.06 38.86
N ASP A 157 -21.80 -12.21 39.35
CA ASP A 157 -21.34 -11.59 40.60
C ASP A 157 -21.29 -10.06 40.51
N GLU A 158 -20.83 -9.49 39.39
CA GLU A 158 -20.84 -8.04 39.19
C GLU A 158 -22.28 -7.48 39.10
N LEU A 159 -23.21 -8.23 38.50
CA LEU A 159 -24.63 -7.85 38.43
C LEU A 159 -25.31 -7.99 39.80
N LEU A 160 -25.04 -9.06 40.54
CA LEU A 160 -25.59 -9.27 41.88
C LEU A 160 -25.06 -8.24 42.88
N GLY A 161 -23.79 -7.85 42.79
CA GLY A 161 -23.19 -6.78 43.59
C GLY A 161 -23.88 -5.43 43.35
N LYS A 162 -24.11 -5.06 42.08
CA LYS A 162 -24.82 -3.81 41.74
C LYS A 162 -26.28 -3.82 42.18
N ILE A 163 -26.93 -4.98 42.18
CA ILE A 163 -28.30 -5.12 42.69
C ILE A 163 -28.31 -4.98 44.23
N SER A 164 -27.32 -5.52 44.93
CA SER A 164 -27.17 -5.34 46.39
C SER A 164 -27.01 -3.87 46.74
N GLU A 165 -26.10 -3.15 46.06
CA GLU A 165 -25.89 -1.71 46.30
C GLU A 165 -27.16 -0.88 46.10
N VAL A 166 -27.98 -1.23 45.11
CA VAL A 166 -29.26 -0.54 44.84
C VAL A 166 -30.37 -0.91 45.85
N ILE A 167 -30.29 -2.08 46.47
CA ILE A 167 -31.27 -2.53 47.49
C ILE A 167 -30.90 -1.98 48.87
N ASP A 168 -29.61 -1.83 49.18
CA ASP A 168 -29.13 -1.31 50.47
C ASP A 168 -29.22 0.23 50.59
N ASP A 169 -29.40 0.95 49.48
CA ASP A 169 -29.60 2.43 49.42
C ASP A 169 -31.09 2.87 49.53
N LYS A 170 -31.99 1.99 49.99
CA LYS A 170 -33.42 2.29 50.29
C LYS A 170 -33.82 1.91 51.71
#